data_AF-A0A4Q6BPI6-F1
#
_entry.id   AF-A0A4Q6BPI6-F1
#
_cell.length_a   1.000
_cell.length_b   1.000
_cell.length_c   1.000
_cell.angle_alpha   90.00
_cell.angle_beta   90.00
_cell.angle_gamma   90.00
#
_symmetry.space_group_name_H-M   'P 1'
#
loop_
_entity.id
_entity.type
_entity.pdbx_description
1 polymer ?
#
loop_
_entity_poly.entity_id
_entity_poly.type
_entity_poly.pdbx_seq_one_letter_code
_entity_poly.pdbx_strand_id
1 'polypeptide(L)' 'MVKVRVPQAILRAGPSQDFPMLTRLTIHEVLRAEKVENNWIKVEKEVYPGTIVSGWMRQDLIEVLKR' A
#
# COMPACT_ATOMS: atom_id res chain seq x y z
N MET A 1 -2.12 7.09 8.80
CA MET A 1 -1.40 5.86 8.39
C MET A 1 -2.44 4.87 7.89
N VAL A 2 -2.04 3.76 7.26
CA VAL A 2 -2.98 2.70 6.88
C VAL A 2 -2.46 1.34 7.33
N LYS A 3 -3.38 0.49 7.78
CA LYS A 3 -3.10 -0.86 8.22
C LYS A 3 -3.63 -1.87 7.22
N VAL A 4 -2.81 -2.81 6.80
CA VAL A 4 -3.20 -3.87 5.87
C VAL A 4 -4.11 -4.88 6.56
N ARG A 5 -5.24 -5.23 5.93
CA ARG A 5 -6.26 -6.13 6.53
C ARG A 5 -6.21 -7.55 6.01
N VAL A 6 -5.54 -7.78 4.87
CA VAL A 6 -5.57 -9.05 4.15
C VAL A 6 -4.16 -9.61 3.97
N PRO A 7 -3.98 -10.94 3.99
CA PRO A 7 -2.67 -11.58 3.88
C PRO A 7 -2.06 -11.53 2.47
N GLN A 8 -2.82 -11.08 1.46
CA GLN A 8 -2.39 -11.06 0.06
C GLN A 8 -2.50 -9.67 -0.58
N ALA A 9 -2.42 -8.61 0.23
CA ALA A 9 -2.39 -7.26 -0.30
C ALA A 9 -1.10 -7.06 -1.12
N ILE A 10 -1.24 -6.37 -2.25
CA ILE A 10 -0.14 -6.11 -3.17
C ILE A 10 0.01 -4.61 -3.36
N LEU A 11 1.27 -4.20 -3.50
CA LEU A 11 1.67 -2.87 -3.90
C LEU A 11 1.94 -2.91 -5.41
N ARG A 12 1.36 -1.99 -6.17
CA ARG A 12 1.47 -1.89 -7.63
C ARG A 12 2.16 -0.60 -8.05
N ALA A 13 2.72 -0.60 -9.25
CA ALA A 13 3.38 0.59 -9.82
C ALA A 13 2.39 1.74 -10.13
N GLY A 14 1.10 1.43 -10.29
CA GLY A 14 0.06 2.41 -10.59
C GLY A 14 -1.32 2.00 -10.05
N PRO A 15 -2.29 2.92 -10.05
CA PRO A 15 -3.63 2.73 -9.47
C PRO A 15 -4.57 1.96 -10.43
N SER A 16 -4.12 0.84 -10.97
CA SER A 16 -4.97 -0.10 -11.72
C SER A 16 -4.45 -1.53 -11.60
N GLN A 17 -5.23 -2.51 -12.05
CA GLN A 17 -4.81 -3.91 -12.06
C GLN A 17 -3.83 -4.24 -13.20
N ASP A 18 -3.70 -3.35 -14.18
CA ASP A 18 -2.82 -3.52 -15.35
C ASP A 18 -1.37 -3.16 -15.03
N PHE A 19 -1.15 -2.33 -14.01
CA PHE A 19 0.20 -2.01 -13.55
C PHE A 19 0.84 -3.21 -12.83
N PRO A 20 2.15 -3.43 -13.06
CA PRO A 20 2.86 -4.56 -12.45
C PRO A 20 2.87 -4.46 -10.93
N MET A 21 2.94 -5.63 -10.29
CA MET A 21 3.18 -5.76 -8.86
C MET A 21 4.63 -5.34 -8.54
N LEU A 22 4.80 -4.46 -7.55
CA LEU A 22 6.11 -4.10 -7.00
C LEU A 22 6.50 -5.07 -5.87
N THR A 23 5.59 -5.28 -4.93
CA THR A 23 5.83 -6.18 -3.77
C THR A 23 4.51 -6.64 -3.16
N ARG A 24 4.59 -7.70 -2.36
CA ARG A 24 3.52 -8.10 -1.44
C ARG A 24 3.63 -7.32 -0.13
N LEU A 25 2.49 -7.20 0.54
CA LEU A 25 2.35 -6.60 1.86
C LEU A 25 1.96 -7.67 2.88
N THR A 26 2.38 -7.48 4.12
CA THR A 26 2.03 -8.38 5.22
C THR A 26 0.74 -7.92 5.88
N ILE A 27 -0.10 -8.85 6.32
CA ILE A 27 -1.27 -8.50 7.13
C ILE A 27 -0.84 -7.75 8.39
N HIS A 28 -1.63 -6.77 8.81
CA HIS A 28 -1.38 -5.87 9.94
C HIS A 28 -0.18 -4.93 9.77
N GLU A 29 0.53 -4.96 8.64
CA GLU A 29 1.57 -4.01 8.32
C GLU A 29 0.99 -2.59 8.28
N VAL A 30 1.69 -1.64 8.90
CA VAL A 30 1.29 -0.24 8.95
C VAL A 30 2.17 0.56 8.01
N LEU A 31 1.55 1.21 7.03
CA LEU A 31 2.22 1.97 5.99
C LEU A 31 1.88 3.45 6.10
N ARG A 32 2.81 4.29 5.64
CA ARG A 32 2.56 5.73 5.51
C ARG A 32 1.74 5.96 4.25
N ALA A 33 0.58 6.60 4.41
CA ALA A 33 -0.24 7.05 3.29
C ALA A 33 0.29 8.38 2.76
N GLU A 34 0.40 8.49 1.43
CA GLU A 34 0.77 9.72 0.74
C GLU A 34 -0.45 10.41 0.13
N LYS A 35 -1.20 9.69 -0.72
CA LYS A 35 -2.27 10.25 -1.55
C LYS A 35 -3.36 9.21 -1.78
N VAL A 36 -4.60 9.67 -1.88
CA VAL A 36 -5.74 8.87 -2.36
C VAL A 36 -6.11 9.30 -3.79
N GLU A 37 -6.36 8.34 -4.66
CA GLU A 37 -6.86 8.56 -6.02
C GLU A 37 -7.86 7.48 -6.40
N ASN A 38 -9.11 7.87 -6.64
CA ASN A 38 -10.24 6.94 -6.85
C ASN A 38 -10.30 5.89 -5.72
N ASN A 39 -10.28 4.59 -6.05
CA ASN A 39 -10.30 3.47 -5.11
C ASN A 39 -8.90 2.98 -4.70
N TRP A 40 -7.87 3.78 -4.97
CA TRP A 40 -6.48 3.45 -4.69
C TRP A 40 -5.86 4.43 -3.70
N ILE A 41 -4.87 3.94 -2.98
CA ILE A 41 -4.05 4.73 -2.08
C ILE A 41 -2.58 4.50 -2.39
N LYS A 42 -1.84 5.59 -2.49
CA LYS A 42 -0.39 5.59 -2.61
C LYS A 42 0.22 5.53 -1.21
N VAL A 43 1.13 4.59 -1.01
CA VAL A 43 1.80 4.35 0.28
C VAL A 43 3.30 4.20 0.11
N GLU A 44 4.05 4.54 1.15
CA GLU A 44 5.48 4.26 1.28
C GLU A 44 5.69 3.01 2.13
N LYS A 45 6.53 2.10 1.65
CA LYS A 45 6.99 0.91 2.37
C LYS A 45 8.51 0.90 2.41
N GLU A 46 9.07 0.75 3.60
CA GLU A 46 10.48 0.40 3.76
C GLU A 46 10.65 -1.10 3.46
N VAL A 47 11.46 -1.43 2.46
CA VAL A 47 11.73 -2.83 2.05
C VAL A 47 13.03 -3.35 2.67
N TYR A 48 13.99 -2.47 2.87
CA TYR A 48 15.26 -2.68 3.57
C TYR A 48 15.59 -1.39 4.33
N PRO A 49 16.41 -1.43 5.39
CA PRO A 49 16.84 -0.23 6.09
C PRO A 49 17.31 0.87 5.13
N GLY A 50 16.61 2.01 5.11
CA GLY A 50 16.91 3.15 4.24
C GLY A 50 16.43 3.03 2.78
N THR A 51 15.75 1.94 2.40
CA THR A 51 15.21 1.75 1.05
C THR A 51 13.68 1.81 1.08
N ILE A 52 13.12 2.91 0.58
CA ILE A 52 11.69 3.15 0.50
C ILE A 52 11.18 2.87 -0.92
N VAL A 53 10.10 2.10 -1.02
CA VAL A 53 9.34 1.90 -2.25
C VAL A 53 7.97 2.54 -2.07
N SER A 54 7.63 3.45 -3.00
CA SER A 54 6.27 3.99 -3.09
C SER A 54 5.47 3.23 -4.13
N GLY A 55 4.20 2.95 -3.83
CA GLY A 55 3.30 2.33 -4.79
C GLY A 55 1.85 2.41 -4.38
N TRP A 56 0.99 1.76 -5.16
CA TRP A 56 -0.46 1.85 -5.05
C TRP A 56 -1.07 0.55 -4.58
N MET A 57 -2.04 0.65 -3.67
CA MET A 57 -2.85 -0.47 -3.25
C MET A 57 -4.32 -0.10 -3.19
N ARG A 58 -5.20 -1.10 -3.26
CA ARG A 58 -6.63 -0.86 -3.19
C ARG A 58 -7.06 -0.48 -1.77
N GLN A 59 -7.96 0.49 -1.66
CA GLN A 59 -8.44 0.99 -0.37
C GLN A 59 -9.29 -0.03 0.41
N ASP A 60 -10.00 -0.92 -0.26
CA ASP A 60 -10.80 -1.94 0.41
C ASP A 60 -9.94 -3.03 1.10
N LEU A 61 -8.62 -3.05 0.86
CA LEU A 61 -7.68 -3.97 1.50
C LEU A 61 -7.05 -3.41 2.77
N ILE A 62 -7.36 -2.16 3.12
CA ILE A 62 -6.77 -1.44 4.26
C ILE A 62 -7.81 -0.91 5.24
N GLU A 63 -7.33 -0.60 6.44
CA GLU A 63 -7.99 0.24 7.41
C GLU A 63 -7.23 1.56 7.51
N VAL A 64 -7.95 2.68 7.37
CA VAL A 64 -7.35 4.01 7.57
C VAL A 64 -7.27 4.28 9.06
N LEU A 65 -6.04 4.32 9.58
CA LEU A 65 -5.79 4.71 10.96
C LEU A 65 -5.91 6.24 11.04
N LYS A 66 -7.03 6.71 11.58
CA LYS A 66 -7.21 8.11 11.96
C LYS A 66 -6.21 8.43 13.08
N ARG A 67 -5.62 9.64 13.02
CA ARG A 67 -4.84 10.17 14.13
C ARG A 67 -5.74 10.43 15.33
#